data_AF-A0A535F6X7-F1
#
_entry.id   AF-A0A535F6X7-F1
#
_cell.length_a   1.000
_cell.length_b   1.000
_cell.length_c   1.000
_cell.angle_alpha   90.00
_cell.angle_beta   90.00
_cell.angle_gamma   90.00
#
_symmetry.space_group_name_H-M   'P 1'
#
loop_
_entity.id
_entity.type
_entity.pdbx_description
1 polymer ?
#
loop_
_entity_poly.entity_id
_entity_poly.type
_entity_poly.pdbx_seq_one_letter_code
_entity_poly.pdbx_strand_id
1 'polypeptide(L)'
;MDELMETIIDEWIKGLIPILLPGATVLEKLDPVIDTEVLRAARNVKHVYLVQEQQKNVFEQLLEQDEWVLKQKALSEQEGFAKALRKSLITVVQTLYPSLVELAEQNAISIQEIDALRLVIRQILGAPDEATARFLLNSLS
;
A
#
# COMPACT_ATOMS: atom_id res chain seq x y z
N MET A 1 5.24 -19.28 -28.76
CA MET A 1 4.58 -19.00 -27.46
C MET A 1 4.69 -20.20 -26.52
N ASP A 2 4.70 -21.43 -27.06
CA ASP A 2 4.78 -22.66 -26.26
C ASP A 2 6.13 -22.91 -25.55
N GLU A 3 7.27 -22.53 -26.15
CA GLU A 3 8.61 -22.83 -25.61
C GLU A 3 8.95 -22.03 -24.32
N LEU A 4 8.49 -20.77 -24.25
CA LEU A 4 8.59 -19.96 -23.02
C LEU A 4 7.68 -20.48 -21.91
N MET A 5 6.52 -21.04 -22.28
CA MET A 5 5.58 -21.63 -21.33
C MET A 5 6.14 -22.93 -20.74
N GLU A 6 6.79 -23.79 -21.52
CA GLU A 6 7.44 -25.00 -21.02
C GLU A 6 8.57 -24.68 -20.04
N THR A 7 9.40 -23.69 -20.37
CA THR A 7 10.54 -23.29 -19.52
C THR A 7 10.07 -22.77 -18.16
N ILE A 8 9.02 -21.93 -18.14
CA ILE A 8 8.43 -21.39 -16.90
C ILE A 8 7.76 -22.50 -16.08
N ILE A 9 7.13 -23.47 -16.73
CA ILE A 9 6.50 -24.61 -16.05
C ILE A 9 7.57 -25.49 -15.37
N ASP A 10 8.68 -25.77 -16.06
CA ASP A 10 9.75 -26.62 -15.53
C ASP A 10 10.45 -25.98 -14.31
N GLU A 11 10.65 -24.66 -14.35
CA GLU A 11 11.23 -23.91 -13.23
C GLU A 11 10.29 -23.86 -12.01
N TRP A 12 8.97 -23.71 -12.25
CA TRP A 12 7.97 -23.67 -11.19
C TRP A 12 7.73 -25.03 -10.53
N ILE A 13 7.76 -26.12 -11.32
CA ILE A 13 7.63 -27.49 -10.81
C ILE A 13 8.79 -27.85 -9.88
N LYS A 14 10.02 -27.47 -10.22
CA LYS A 14 11.20 -27.69 -9.37
C LYS A 14 11.06 -27.04 -7.99
N GLY A 15 10.35 -25.92 -7.89
CA GLY A 15 10.07 -25.24 -6.62
C GLY A 15 8.94 -25.86 -5.79
N LEU A 16 7.96 -26.51 -6.44
CA LEU A 16 6.78 -27.08 -5.76
C LEU A 16 6.94 -28.52 -5.29
N ILE A 17 7.78 -29.33 -5.96
CA ILE A 17 8.00 -30.73 -5.60
C ILE A 17 8.39 -30.91 -4.11
N PRO A 18 9.30 -30.11 -3.53
CA PRO A 18 9.67 -30.25 -2.12
C PRO A 18 8.52 -29.93 -1.14
N ILE A 19 7.55 -29.13 -1.58
CA ILE A 19 6.41 -28.68 -0.78
C ILE A 19 5.30 -29.75 -0.80
N LEU A 20 5.02 -30.32 -1.97
CA LEU A 20 3.96 -31.32 -2.13
C LEU A 20 4.38 -32.73 -1.68
N LEU A 21 5.68 -33.05 -1.74
CA LEU A 21 6.23 -34.34 -1.32
C LEU A 21 7.49 -34.12 -0.46
N PRO A 22 7.32 -33.83 0.85
CA PRO A 22 8.45 -33.60 1.75
C PRO A 22 9.33 -34.85 1.85
N GLY A 23 10.58 -34.76 1.39
CA GLY A 23 11.55 -35.86 1.40
C GLY A 23 11.83 -36.52 0.04
N ALA A 24 11.17 -36.09 -1.03
CA ALA A 24 11.51 -36.52 -2.39
C ALA A 24 12.76 -35.77 -2.90
N THR A 25 13.90 -36.45 -2.97
CA THR A 25 15.08 -35.94 -3.69
C THR A 25 14.85 -36.07 -5.18
N VAL A 26 14.86 -34.93 -5.87
CA VAL A 26 14.72 -34.83 -7.32
C VAL A 26 15.73 -35.77 -7.99
N LEU A 27 15.22 -36.63 -8.89
CA LEU A 27 15.94 -37.59 -9.75
C LEU A 27 16.40 -38.90 -9.10
N GLU A 28 15.48 -39.87 -9.04
CA GLU A 28 15.75 -41.16 -9.70
C GLU A 28 14.41 -41.83 -10.07
N LYS A 29 14.01 -41.63 -11.34
CA LYS A 29 12.92 -42.33 -12.05
C LYS A 29 11.54 -42.24 -11.38
N LEU A 30 10.89 -41.08 -11.52
CA LEU A 30 9.43 -41.03 -11.47
C LEU A 30 8.89 -41.88 -12.63
N ASP A 31 8.02 -42.82 -12.30
CA ASP A 31 7.25 -43.62 -13.25
C ASP A 31 6.46 -42.65 -14.15
N PRO A 32 6.44 -42.79 -15.49
CA PRO A 32 5.77 -41.86 -16.41
C PRO A 32 4.30 -41.57 -16.07
N VAL A 33 3.63 -42.49 -15.35
CA VAL A 33 2.27 -42.30 -14.86
C VAL A 33 2.18 -41.23 -13.76
N ILE A 34 3.19 -41.15 -12.86
CA ILE A 34 3.24 -40.18 -11.76
C ILE A 34 3.55 -38.78 -12.30
N ASP A 35 4.44 -38.66 -13.29
CA ASP A 35 4.70 -37.40 -13.99
C ASP A 35 3.42 -36.81 -14.58
N THR A 36 2.55 -37.64 -15.16
CA THR A 36 1.34 -37.15 -15.82
C THR A 36 0.30 -36.60 -14.83
N GLU A 37 0.12 -37.24 -13.67
CA GLU A 37 -0.81 -36.77 -12.63
C GLU A 37 -0.26 -35.55 -11.86
N VAL A 38 1.05 -35.51 -11.59
CA VAL A 38 1.69 -34.34 -10.96
C VAL A 38 1.62 -33.12 -11.88
N LEU A 39 1.88 -33.30 -13.18
CA LEU A 39 1.73 -32.24 -14.18
C LEU A 39 0.28 -31.78 -14.31
N ARG A 40 -0.71 -32.69 -14.25
CA ARG A 40 -2.14 -32.35 -14.26
C ARG A 40 -2.53 -31.57 -13.01
N ALA A 41 -2.07 -31.98 -11.83
CA ALA A 41 -2.32 -31.29 -10.58
C ALA A 41 -1.69 -29.88 -10.58
N ALA A 42 -0.43 -29.75 -11.00
CA ALA A 42 0.25 -28.45 -11.11
C ALA A 42 -0.45 -27.51 -12.10
N ARG A 43 -0.91 -28.03 -13.25
CA ARG A 43 -1.69 -27.26 -14.23
C ARG A 43 -3.02 -26.78 -13.66
N ASN A 44 -3.73 -27.64 -12.91
CA ASN A 44 -5.00 -27.28 -12.27
C ASN A 44 -4.82 -26.23 -11.18
N VAL A 45 -3.79 -26.35 -10.34
CA VAL A 45 -3.47 -25.34 -9.31
C VAL A 45 -3.18 -23.98 -9.96
N LYS A 46 -2.36 -23.95 -11.02
CA LYS A 46 -2.08 -22.71 -11.76
C LYS A 46 -3.34 -22.10 -12.37
N HIS A 47 -4.24 -22.93 -12.93
CA HIS A 47 -5.52 -22.46 -13.45
C HIS A 47 -6.40 -21.82 -12.37
N VAL A 48 -6.44 -22.41 -11.17
CA VAL A 48 -7.21 -21.84 -10.04
C VAL A 48 -6.63 -20.48 -9.63
N TYR A 49 -5.31 -20.35 -9.53
CA TYR A 49 -4.65 -19.07 -9.22
C TYR A 49 -4.92 -18.00 -10.29
N LEU A 50 -4.79 -18.35 -11.58
CA LEU A 50 -5.04 -17.42 -12.68
C LEU A 50 -6.50 -16.95 -12.72
N VAL A 51 -7.45 -17.85 -12.46
CA VAL A 51 -8.87 -17.50 -12.40
C VAL A 51 -9.16 -16.58 -11.22
N GLN A 52 -8.53 -16.79 -10.05
CA GLN A 52 -8.67 -15.89 -8.90
C GLN A 52 -8.11 -14.50 -9.19
N GLU A 53 -6.97 -14.41 -9.84
CA GLU A 53 -6.35 -13.13 -10.21
C GLU A 53 -7.19 -12.38 -11.25
N GLN A 54 -7.72 -13.09 -12.25
CA GLN A 54 -8.66 -12.52 -13.23
C GLN A 54 -9.95 -12.04 -12.57
N GLN A 55 -10.52 -12.81 -11.63
CA GLN A 55 -11.72 -12.41 -10.90
C GLN A 55 -11.48 -11.15 -10.05
N LYS A 56 -10.32 -11.08 -9.37
CA LYS A 56 -9.94 -9.89 -8.62
C LYS A 56 -9.82 -8.67 -9.52
N ASN A 57 -9.17 -8.82 -10.68
CA ASN A 57 -8.99 -7.73 -11.64
C ASN A 57 -10.33 -7.22 -12.21
N VAL A 58 -11.24 -8.14 -12.57
CA VAL A 58 -12.58 -7.76 -13.01
C VAL A 58 -13.37 -7.05 -11.90
N PHE A 59 -13.26 -7.51 -10.65
CA PHE A 59 -13.93 -6.87 -9.53
C PHE A 59 -13.36 -5.47 -9.24
N GLU A 60 -12.03 -5.28 -9.31
CA GLU A 60 -11.38 -3.97 -9.21
C GLU A 60 -11.84 -3.03 -10.34
N GLN A 61 -11.89 -3.51 -11.59
CA GLN A 61 -12.40 -2.72 -12.73
C GLN A 61 -13.87 -2.32 -12.57
N LEU A 62 -14.70 -3.19 -12.00
CA LEU A 62 -16.12 -2.89 -11.73
C LEU A 62 -16.27 -1.88 -10.59
N LEU A 63 -15.45 -1.98 -9.55
CA LEU A 63 -15.43 -1.00 -8.46
C LEU A 63 -14.95 0.38 -8.94
N GLU A 64 -13.99 0.44 -9.87
CA GLU A 64 -13.51 1.70 -10.44
C GLU A 64 -14.54 2.43 -11.32
N GLN A 65 -15.58 1.73 -11.77
CA GLN A 65 -16.67 2.32 -12.56
C GLN A 65 -17.83 2.84 -11.70
N ASP A 66 -17.85 2.53 -10.40
CA ASP A 66 -18.90 2.99 -9.49
C ASP A 66 -18.58 4.42 -8.97
N GLU A 67 -19.50 5.35 -9.25
CA GLU A 67 -19.40 6.75 -8.83
C GLU A 67 -19.24 6.91 -7.31
N TRP A 68 -19.87 6.04 -6.52
CA TRP A 68 -19.75 6.03 -5.06
C TRP A 68 -18.33 5.63 -4.62
N VAL A 69 -17.74 4.64 -5.27
CA VAL A 69 -16.36 4.19 -4.97
C VAL A 69 -15.34 5.28 -5.36
N LEU A 70 -15.51 5.92 -6.52
CA LEU A 70 -14.66 7.04 -6.92
C LEU A 70 -14.74 8.22 -5.95
N LYS A 71 -15.95 8.56 -5.49
CA LYS A 71 -16.17 9.58 -4.45
C LYS A 71 -15.50 9.20 -3.14
N GLN A 72 -15.64 7.95 -2.69
CA GLN A 72 -14.99 7.46 -1.47
C GLN A 72 -13.45 7.47 -1.60
N LYS A 73 -12.91 7.09 -2.76
CA LYS A 73 -11.47 7.15 -3.02
C LYS A 73 -10.96 8.58 -2.95
N ALA A 74 -11.61 9.51 -3.64
CA ALA A 74 -11.26 10.93 -3.60
C ALA A 74 -11.33 11.51 -2.17
N LEU A 75 -12.35 11.16 -1.39
CA LEU A 75 -12.45 11.56 0.02
C LEU A 75 -11.30 10.97 0.85
N SER A 76 -11.02 9.69 0.69
CA SER A 76 -9.93 9.01 1.42
C SER A 76 -8.55 9.57 1.08
N GLU A 77 -8.33 9.97 -0.18
CA GLU A 77 -7.10 10.62 -0.63
C GLU A 77 -6.97 12.03 -0.03
N GLN A 78 -8.06 12.80 0.02
CA GLN A 78 -8.08 14.11 0.67
C GLN A 78 -7.84 14.00 2.17
N GLU A 79 -8.50 13.08 2.86
CA GLU A 79 -8.29 12.84 4.29
C GLU A 79 -6.87 12.35 4.59
N GLY A 80 -6.35 11.44 3.75
CA GLY A 80 -4.98 10.94 3.84
C GLY A 80 -3.96 12.07 3.68
N PHE A 81 -4.18 12.97 2.73
CA PHE A 81 -3.34 14.13 2.49
C PHE A 81 -3.40 15.13 3.65
N ALA A 82 -4.60 15.42 4.17
CA ALA A 82 -4.78 16.27 5.34
C ALA A 82 -4.05 15.70 6.57
N LYS A 83 -4.17 14.39 6.81
CA LYS A 83 -3.46 13.69 7.90
C LYS A 83 -1.94 13.79 7.73
N ALA A 84 -1.42 13.61 6.52
CA ALA A 84 0.01 13.76 6.23
C ALA A 84 0.49 15.18 6.54
N LEU A 85 -0.25 16.21 6.11
CA LEU A 85 0.09 17.61 6.40
C LEU A 85 0.06 17.94 7.89
N ARG A 86 -0.94 17.46 8.64
CA ARG A 86 -0.98 17.62 10.11
C ARG A 86 0.28 17.05 10.76
N LYS A 87 0.68 15.84 10.35
CA LYS A 87 1.91 15.21 10.84
C LYS A 87 3.16 15.99 10.45
N SER A 88 3.22 16.54 9.24
CA SER A 88 4.31 17.42 8.81
C SER A 88 4.39 18.69 9.65
N LEU A 89 3.26 19.34 9.95
CA LEU A 89 3.21 20.50 10.83
C LEU A 89 3.78 20.17 12.21
N ILE A 90 3.32 19.09 12.83
CA ILE A 90 3.82 18.65 14.14
C ILE A 90 5.33 18.37 14.08
N THR A 91 5.81 17.71 13.02
CA THR A 91 7.24 17.39 12.85
C THR A 91 8.09 18.65 12.72
N VAL A 92 7.63 19.64 11.94
CA VAL A 92 8.30 20.93 11.79
C VAL A 92 8.35 21.67 13.13
N VAL A 93 7.22 21.74 13.84
CA VAL A 93 7.15 22.37 15.17
C VAL A 93 8.06 21.66 16.17
N GLN A 94 8.05 20.32 16.20
CA GLN A 94 8.93 19.54 17.06
C GLN A 94 10.41 19.80 16.79
N THR A 95 10.77 20.05 15.52
CA THR A 95 12.16 20.29 15.11
C THR A 95 12.62 21.70 15.48
N LEU A 96 11.76 22.71 15.30
CA LEU A 96 12.13 24.12 15.49
C LEU A 96 11.80 24.66 16.89
N TYR A 97 10.66 24.24 17.44
CA TYR A 97 10.06 24.76 18.68
C TYR A 97 9.46 23.61 19.53
N PRO A 98 10.30 22.75 20.14
CA PRO A 98 9.84 21.53 20.82
C PRO A 98 8.80 21.76 21.93
N SER A 99 8.82 22.93 22.58
CA SER A 99 7.86 23.36 23.61
C SER A 99 6.44 23.55 23.09
N LEU A 100 6.25 23.72 21.77
CA LEU A 100 4.96 24.01 21.14
C LEU A 100 4.29 22.77 20.53
N VAL A 101 4.86 21.58 20.70
CA VAL A 101 4.35 20.34 20.08
C VAL A 101 2.92 20.05 20.51
N GLU A 102 2.61 20.09 21.81
CA GLU A 102 1.24 19.84 22.30
C GLU A 102 0.23 20.83 21.73
N LEU A 103 0.62 22.11 21.62
CA LEU A 103 -0.22 23.14 21.03
C LEU A 103 -0.44 22.89 19.53
N ALA A 104 0.60 22.49 18.81
CA ALA A 104 0.52 22.16 17.40
C ALA A 104 -0.35 20.92 17.15
N GLU A 105 -0.28 19.90 18.01
CA GLU A 105 -1.15 18.71 17.94
C GLU A 105 -2.62 19.08 18.12
N GLN A 106 -2.95 19.88 19.14
CA GLN A 106 -4.31 20.35 19.38
C GLN A 106 -4.84 21.16 18.19
N ASN A 107 -4.06 22.11 17.69
CA ASN A 107 -4.53 23.00 16.63
C ASN A 107 -4.55 22.30 15.25
N ALA A 108 -3.65 21.36 15.00
CA ALA A 108 -3.66 20.59 13.76
C ALA A 108 -4.95 19.76 13.60
N ILE A 109 -5.55 19.29 14.70
CA ILE A 109 -6.81 18.55 14.68
C ILE A 109 -7.98 19.47 14.28
N SER A 110 -7.97 20.71 14.76
CA SER A 110 -9.03 21.70 14.49
C SER A 110 -9.07 22.17 13.04
N ILE A 111 -7.95 22.14 12.32
CA ILE A 111 -7.88 22.60 10.93
C ILE A 111 -8.37 21.51 9.97
N GLN A 112 -9.55 21.71 9.37
CA GLN A 112 -10.11 20.82 8.36
C GLN A 112 -9.63 21.14 6.94
N GLU A 113 -9.24 22.40 6.68
CA GLU A 113 -8.87 22.87 5.36
C GLU A 113 -7.38 22.60 5.06
N ILE A 114 -7.13 21.88 3.96
CA ILE A 114 -5.79 21.48 3.50
C ILE A 114 -4.90 22.70 3.22
N ASP A 115 -5.45 23.74 2.59
CA ASP A 115 -4.68 24.92 2.21
C ASP A 115 -4.32 25.79 3.42
N ALA A 116 -5.18 25.83 4.45
CA ALA A 116 -4.87 26.44 5.73
C ALA A 116 -3.68 25.72 6.40
N LEU A 117 -3.66 24.38 6.45
CA LEU A 117 -2.52 23.61 6.97
C LEU A 117 -1.22 23.93 6.23
N ARG A 118 -1.25 23.98 4.89
CA ARG A 118 -0.07 24.32 4.07
C ARG A 118 0.44 25.74 4.32
N LEU A 119 -0.47 26.69 4.52
CA LEU A 119 -0.11 28.08 4.80
C LEU A 119 0.60 28.18 6.15
N VAL A 120 0.05 27.53 7.18
CA VAL A 120 0.61 27.52 8.53
C VAL A 120 2.00 26.92 8.55
N ILE A 121 2.21 25.77 7.90
CA ILE A 121 3.52 25.14 7.82
C ILE A 121 4.55 26.12 7.23
N ARG A 122 4.19 26.83 6.15
CA ARG A 122 5.07 27.84 5.54
C ARG A 122 5.36 29.01 6.48
N GLN A 123 4.36 29.49 7.22
CA GLN A 123 4.53 30.58 8.17
C GLN A 123 5.40 30.18 9.36
N ILE A 124 5.23 28.97 9.90
CA ILE A 124 6.07 28.43 10.99
C ILE A 124 7.52 28.26 10.53
N LEU A 125 7.76 27.76 9.31
CA LEU A 125 9.11 27.65 8.75
C LEU A 125 9.80 29.00 8.57
N GLY A 126 9.03 30.07 8.36
CA GLY A 126 9.52 31.44 8.23
C GLY A 126 9.50 32.24 9.53
N ALA A 127 9.08 31.65 10.64
CA ALA A 127 8.97 32.36 11.91
C ALA A 127 10.38 32.66 12.48
N PRO A 128 10.65 33.91 12.92
CA PRO A 128 11.96 34.27 13.46
C PRO A 128 12.21 33.69 14.85
N ASP A 129 11.14 33.43 15.64
CA ASP A 129 11.23 32.98 17.01
C ASP A 129 9.99 32.16 17.45
N GLU A 130 10.12 31.55 18.64
CA GLU A 130 9.08 30.71 19.24
C GLU A 130 7.80 31.51 19.57
N ALA A 131 7.93 32.77 19.99
CA ALA A 131 6.78 33.60 20.32
C ALA A 131 5.90 33.85 19.10
N THR A 132 6.52 34.12 17.95
CA THR A 132 5.85 34.28 16.66
C THR A 132 5.20 32.98 16.22
N ALA A 133 5.91 31.84 16.34
CA ALA A 133 5.35 30.53 16.02
C ALA A 133 4.13 30.18 16.89
N ARG A 134 4.19 30.48 18.19
CA ARG A 134 3.08 30.28 19.12
C ARG A 134 1.87 31.15 18.78
N PHE A 135 2.11 32.41 18.42
CA PHE A 135 1.05 33.31 17.96
C PHE A 135 0.36 32.77 16.70
N LEU A 136 1.15 32.32 15.72
CA LEU A 136 0.64 31.70 14.49
C LEU A 136 -0.20 30.45 14.81
N LEU A 137 0.28 29.57 15.68
CA LEU A 137 -0.50 28.38 16.08
C LEU A 137 -1.82 28.77 16.75
N ASN A 138 -1.83 29.75 17.66
CA ASN A 138 -3.05 30.18 18.36
C ASN A 138 -4.07 30.87 17.44
N SER A 139 -3.62 31.49 16.35
CA SER A 139 -4.53 32.14 15.38
C SER A 139 -5.37 31.15 14.56
N LEU A 140 -5.14 29.85 14.74
CA LEU A 140 -5.79 28.75 14.00
C LEU A 140 -6.88 28.04 14.79
N SER A 141 -7.01 28.37 16.08
CA SER A 141 -8.10 27.88 16.94
C SER A 141 -9.29 28.83 16.89
#